data_AF-A0A7L6N7H1-F1
#
_entry.id   AF-A0A7L6N7H1-F1
#
_cell.length_a   1.000
_cell.length_b   1.000
_cell.length_c   1.000
_cell.angle_alpha   90.00
_cell.angle_beta   90.00
_cell.angle_gamma   90.00
#
_symmetry.space_group_name_H-M   'P 1'
#
loop_
_entity.id
_entity.type
_entity.pdbx_description
1 polymer ?
#
loop_
_entity_poly.entity_id
_entity_poly.type
_entity_poly.pdbx_seq_one_letter_code
_entity_poly.pdbx_strand_id
1 'polypeptide(L)'
;MNKIWTFIKKHFLTRKFITFGIIGVVNTLIHMLVYGLIYNLLSDQTNYLSAMIAFIANAIAFVSASTFSYFANAYFTFKPKHKTTVQFSAVILVFLARWLVSSLMAAGFDYTVVHWIGLDYEIYPLAKYIAPFLASALLIPVAYLALNIVFKKTSDIKENQNKQGV
;
A
#
# COMPACT_ATOMS: atom_id res chain seq x y z
N MET A 1 -28.92 9.49 -15.05
CA MET A 1 -27.58 9.08 -14.54
C MET A 1 -27.74 8.33 -13.23
N ASN A 2 -27.31 7.08 -13.15
CA ASN A 2 -27.49 6.22 -11.98
C ASN A 2 -26.79 6.80 -10.74
N LYS A 3 -27.48 6.79 -9.58
CA LYS A 3 -26.96 7.30 -8.29
C LYS A 3 -25.55 6.76 -7.96
N ILE A 4 -25.27 5.51 -8.34
CA ILE A 4 -23.98 4.83 -8.20
C ILE A 4 -22.87 5.51 -9.00
N TRP A 5 -23.12 5.87 -10.27
CA TRP A 5 -22.13 6.55 -11.11
C TRP A 5 -21.76 7.93 -10.56
N THR A 6 -22.76 8.68 -10.07
CA THR A 6 -22.53 9.98 -9.44
C THR A 6 -21.72 9.84 -8.14
N PHE A 7 -21.96 8.79 -7.36
CA PHE A 7 -21.19 8.49 -6.15
C PHE A 7 -19.72 8.15 -6.47
N ILE A 8 -19.48 7.26 -7.43
CA ILE A 8 -18.12 6.89 -7.88
C ILE A 8 -17.36 8.12 -8.35
N LYS A 9 -17.99 8.95 -9.20
CA LYS A 9 -17.37 10.17 -9.72
C LYS A 9 -17.01 11.16 -8.62
N LYS A 10 -17.88 11.31 -7.61
CA LYS A 10 -17.69 12.27 -6.52
C LYS A 10 -16.63 11.84 -5.50
N HIS A 11 -16.47 10.55 -5.26
CA HIS A 11 -15.56 10.03 -4.22
C HIS A 11 -14.24 9.46 -4.75
N PHE A 12 -14.25 8.81 -5.92
CA PHE A 12 -13.10 8.05 -6.45
C PHE A 12 -12.48 8.65 -7.72
N LEU A 13 -13.17 9.46 -8.52
CA LEU A 13 -12.54 10.16 -9.67
C LEU A 13 -12.11 11.59 -9.30
N THR A 14 -11.61 11.78 -8.09
CA THR A 14 -11.12 13.08 -7.63
C THR A 14 -9.63 13.23 -7.94
N ARG A 15 -9.15 14.47 -8.10
CA ARG A 15 -7.72 14.76 -8.25
C ARG A 15 -6.89 14.11 -7.16
N LYS A 16 -7.37 14.11 -5.91
CA LYS A 16 -6.70 13.45 -4.78
C LYS A 16 -6.57 11.94 -4.96
N PHE A 17 -7.64 11.27 -5.38
CA PHE A 17 -7.59 9.83 -5.63
C PHE A 17 -6.65 9.47 -6.78
N ILE A 18 -6.67 10.24 -7.88
CA ILE A 18 -5.77 10.02 -9.02
C ILE A 18 -4.31 10.22 -8.60
N THR A 19 -3.99 11.32 -7.90
CA THR A 19 -2.64 11.56 -7.37
C THR A 19 -2.21 10.45 -6.41
N PHE A 20 -3.11 9.98 -5.54
CA PHE A 20 -2.86 8.84 -4.65
C PHE A 20 -2.54 7.57 -5.43
N GLY A 21 -3.31 7.27 -6.48
CA GLY A 21 -3.08 6.13 -7.37
C GLY A 21 -1.71 6.19 -8.06
N ILE A 22 -1.35 7.35 -8.62
CA ILE A 22 -0.04 7.57 -9.27
C ILE A 22 1.10 7.36 -8.27
N ILE A 23 1.00 7.95 -7.07
CA ILE A 23 1.99 7.74 -6.00
C ILE A 23 2.07 6.27 -5.61
N GLY A 24 0.94 5.56 -5.59
CA GLY A 24 0.89 4.12 -5.37
C GLY A 24 1.68 3.32 -6.40
N VAL A 25 1.57 3.65 -7.69
CA VAL A 25 2.36 3.01 -8.76
C VAL A 25 3.86 3.27 -8.56
N VAL A 26 4.24 4.54 -8.32
CA VAL A 26 5.65 4.91 -8.08
C VAL A 26 6.19 4.22 -6.82
N ASN A 27 5.39 4.12 -5.76
CA ASN A 27 5.74 3.39 -4.54
C ASN A 27 6.06 1.92 -4.83
N THR A 28 5.26 1.24 -5.66
CA THR A 28 5.52 -0.15 -6.04
C THR A 28 6.81 -0.27 -6.86
N LEU A 29 7.09 0.68 -7.75
CA LEU A 29 8.36 0.70 -8.51
C LEU A 29 9.56 0.87 -7.58
N ILE A 30 9.47 1.77 -6.58
CA ILE A 30 10.51 1.95 -5.56
C ILE A 30 10.70 0.68 -4.74
N HIS A 31 9.61 0.03 -4.33
CA HIS A 31 9.68 -1.24 -3.61
C HIS A 31 10.44 -2.31 -4.42
N MET A 32 10.07 -2.50 -5.70
CA MET A 32 10.73 -3.47 -6.58
C MET A 32 12.20 -3.15 -6.80
N LEU A 33 12.53 -1.87 -7.00
CA LEU A 33 13.91 -1.43 -7.17
C LEU A 33 14.75 -1.69 -5.92
N VAL A 34 14.29 -1.24 -4.75
CA VAL A 34 15.01 -1.42 -3.48
C VAL A 34 15.12 -2.91 -3.15
N TYR A 35 14.06 -3.68 -3.34
CA TYR A 35 14.10 -5.13 -3.15
C TYR A 35 15.16 -5.78 -4.02
N GLY A 36 15.15 -5.51 -5.34
CA GLY A 36 16.10 -6.09 -6.27
C GLY A 36 17.54 -5.73 -5.95
N LEU A 37 17.80 -4.47 -5.60
CA LEU A 37 19.13 -3.99 -5.22
C LEU A 37 19.64 -4.68 -3.95
N ILE A 38 18.82 -4.71 -2.89
CA ILE A 38 19.22 -5.31 -1.60
C ILE A 38 19.33 -6.83 -1.72
N TYR A 39 18.41 -7.47 -2.41
CA TYR A 39 18.45 -8.92 -2.65
C TYR A 39 19.73 -9.31 -3.38
N ASN A 40 20.04 -8.64 -4.50
CA ASN A 40 21.25 -8.92 -5.28
C ASN A 40 22.54 -8.60 -4.51
N LEU A 41 22.53 -7.59 -3.65
CA LEU A 41 23.68 -7.23 -2.82
C LEU A 41 23.97 -8.28 -1.74
N LEU A 42 22.93 -8.92 -1.20
CA LEU A 42 23.03 -9.86 -0.09
C LEU A 42 23.01 -11.33 -0.54
N SER A 43 22.55 -11.62 -1.76
CA SER A 43 22.51 -12.97 -2.32
C SER A 43 23.88 -13.37 -2.87
N ASP A 44 24.70 -14.02 -2.05
CA ASP A 44 25.77 -14.86 -2.58
C ASP A 44 25.16 -16.10 -3.24
N GLN A 45 25.69 -16.49 -4.40
CA GLN A 45 25.11 -17.47 -5.34
C GLN A 45 24.92 -18.91 -4.78
N THR A 46 25.26 -19.18 -3.51
CA THR A 46 25.33 -20.54 -2.95
C THR A 46 24.58 -20.75 -1.62
N ASN A 47 23.73 -19.81 -1.16
CA ASN A 47 23.34 -19.79 0.26
C ASN A 47 21.99 -20.42 0.66
N TYR A 48 22.04 -21.31 1.67
CA TYR A 48 20.91 -21.81 2.48
C TYR A 48 20.09 -20.71 3.18
N LEU A 49 20.58 -19.46 3.18
CA LEU A 49 19.97 -18.28 3.79
C LEU A 49 19.09 -17.46 2.81
N SER A 50 18.82 -17.97 1.61
CA SER A 50 18.05 -17.27 0.57
C SER A 50 16.69 -16.75 1.06
N ALA A 51 15.99 -17.52 1.89
CA ALA A 51 14.72 -17.10 2.49
C ALA A 51 14.88 -15.93 3.47
N MET A 52 15.94 -15.94 4.29
CA MET A 52 16.23 -14.86 5.22
C MET A 52 16.62 -13.58 4.48
N ILE A 53 17.43 -13.71 3.42
CA ILE A 53 17.81 -12.59 2.56
C ILE A 53 16.59 -11.98 1.88
N ALA A 54 15.70 -12.81 1.32
CA ALA A 54 14.45 -12.33 0.71
C ALA A 54 13.58 -11.58 1.74
N PHE A 55 13.47 -12.10 2.96
CA PHE A 55 12.73 -11.44 4.03
C PHE A 55 13.31 -10.07 4.38
N ILE A 56 14.63 -9.98 4.59
CA ILE A 56 15.32 -8.72 4.93
C ILE A 56 15.20 -7.71 3.78
N ALA A 57 15.42 -8.14 2.54
CA ALA A 57 15.27 -7.30 1.36
C ALA A 57 13.84 -6.75 1.23
N ASN A 58 12.83 -7.59 1.48
CA ASN A 58 11.43 -7.17 1.43
C ASN A 58 11.08 -6.19 2.55
N ALA A 59 11.59 -6.41 3.76
CA ALA A 59 11.40 -5.50 4.89
C ALA A 59 12.01 -4.12 4.61
N ILE A 60 13.25 -4.07 4.11
CA ILE A 60 13.91 -2.81 3.74
C ILE A 60 13.15 -2.10 2.63
N ALA A 61 12.79 -2.83 1.57
CA ALA A 61 11.98 -2.28 0.47
C ALA A 61 10.65 -1.70 0.96
N PHE A 62 9.95 -2.41 1.84
CA PHE A 62 8.68 -1.96 2.40
C PHE A 62 8.84 -0.67 3.21
N VAL A 63 9.86 -0.57 4.06
CA VAL A 63 10.14 0.64 4.86
C VAL A 63 10.48 1.82 3.95
N SER A 64 11.37 1.61 2.97
CA SER A 64 11.77 2.67 2.02
C SER A 64 10.58 3.17 1.20
N ALA A 65 9.79 2.26 0.64
CA ALA A 65 8.62 2.61 -0.16
C ALA A 65 7.54 3.31 0.69
N SER A 66 7.20 2.76 1.86
CA SER A 66 6.21 3.35 2.78
C SER A 66 6.60 4.75 3.24
N THR A 67 7.88 4.97 3.51
CA THR A 67 8.42 6.28 3.88
C THR A 67 8.27 7.27 2.72
N PHE A 68 8.67 6.90 1.51
CA PHE A 68 8.46 7.72 0.31
C PHE A 68 6.97 8.04 0.13
N SER A 69 6.10 7.05 0.23
CA SER A 69 4.66 7.19 0.03
C SER A 69 4.03 8.13 1.05
N TYR A 70 4.48 8.11 2.30
CA TYR A 70 4.06 9.10 3.30
C TYR A 70 4.37 10.52 2.83
N PHE A 71 5.64 10.81 2.49
CA PHE A 71 6.06 12.16 2.13
C PHE A 71 5.40 12.63 0.82
N ALA A 72 5.33 11.77 -0.19
CA ALA A 72 4.66 12.06 -1.44
C ALA A 72 3.17 12.37 -1.23
N ASN A 73 2.46 11.56 -0.43
CA ASN A 73 1.05 11.80 -0.16
C ASN A 73 0.80 13.02 0.73
N ALA A 74 1.68 13.28 1.71
CA ALA A 74 1.61 14.49 2.52
C ALA A 74 1.81 15.75 1.66
N TYR A 75 2.73 15.72 0.71
CA TYR A 75 3.07 16.89 -0.11
C TYR A 75 2.11 17.09 -1.30
N PHE A 76 1.79 16.04 -2.04
CA PHE A 76 1.02 16.15 -3.28
C PHE A 76 -0.47 15.86 -3.12
N THR A 77 -0.86 14.90 -2.28
CA THR A 77 -2.24 14.37 -2.22
C THR A 77 -3.09 15.07 -1.16
N PHE A 78 -2.73 14.92 0.11
CA PHE A 78 -3.59 15.30 1.23
C PHE A 78 -3.29 16.70 1.77
N LYS A 79 -2.05 17.17 1.62
CA LYS A 79 -1.61 18.51 2.02
C LYS A 79 -2.10 18.89 3.44
N PRO A 80 -1.76 18.08 4.46
CA PRO A 80 -2.18 18.36 5.83
C PRO A 80 -1.57 19.69 6.30
N LYS A 81 -2.33 20.45 7.08
CA LYS A 81 -1.87 21.75 7.63
C LYS A 81 -0.65 21.57 8.54
N HIS A 82 -0.62 20.48 9.28
CA HIS A 82 0.47 20.15 10.20
C HIS A 82 0.99 18.74 9.90
N LYS A 83 2.30 18.56 9.98
CA LYS A 83 2.97 17.26 9.89
C LYS A 83 3.46 16.90 11.29
N THR A 84 3.11 15.71 11.78
CA THR A 84 3.50 15.25 13.12
C THR A 84 4.05 13.82 13.07
N THR A 85 4.84 13.45 14.08
CA THR A 85 5.32 12.08 14.25
C THR A 85 4.16 11.10 14.42
N VAL A 86 3.11 11.49 15.15
CA VAL A 86 1.88 10.67 15.31
C VAL A 86 1.24 10.37 13.96
N GLN A 87 1.17 11.37 13.08
CA GLN A 87 0.63 11.19 11.73
C GLN A 87 1.52 10.28 10.88
N PHE A 88 2.84 10.42 10.96
CA PHE A 88 3.77 9.49 10.30
C PHE A 88 3.53 8.06 10.77
N SER A 89 3.58 7.81 12.08
CA SER A 89 3.36 6.48 12.66
C SER A 89 2.00 5.89 12.29
N ALA A 90 0.93 6.68 12.34
CA ALA A 90 -0.40 6.23 11.93
C ALA A 90 -0.48 5.83 10.45
N VAL A 91 0.20 6.58 9.56
CA VAL A 91 0.27 6.22 8.13
C VAL A 91 1.06 4.93 7.92
N ILE A 92 2.19 4.75 8.61
CA ILE A 92 2.96 3.50 8.54
C ILE A 92 2.13 2.31 9.04
N LEU A 93 1.36 2.48 10.12
CA LEU A 93 0.44 1.44 10.60
C LEU A 93 -0.64 1.10 9.56
N VAL A 94 -1.18 2.10 8.84
CA VAL A 94 -2.11 1.85 7.74
C VAL A 94 -1.45 1.04 6.62
N PHE A 95 -0.19 1.33 6.27
CA PHE A 95 0.52 0.55 5.26
C PHE A 95 0.82 -0.88 5.71
N LEU A 96 1.18 -1.09 6.98
CA LEU A 96 1.38 -2.42 7.56
C LEU A 96 0.07 -3.22 7.58
N ALA A 97 -1.02 -2.60 8.03
CA ALA A 97 -2.34 -3.22 8.02
C ALA A 97 -2.78 -3.57 6.59
N ARG A 98 -2.55 -2.67 5.62
CA ARG A 98 -2.82 -2.93 4.21
C ARG A 98 -2.00 -4.11 3.70
N TRP A 99 -0.71 -4.18 4.00
CA TRP A 99 0.15 -5.28 3.58
C TRP A 99 -0.35 -6.61 4.13
N LEU A 100 -0.68 -6.66 5.42
CA LEU A 100 -1.22 -7.87 6.07
C LEU A 100 -2.54 -8.31 5.43
N VAL A 101 -3.50 -7.39 5.27
CA VAL A 101 -4.80 -7.70 4.64
C VAL A 101 -4.61 -8.14 3.19
N SER A 102 -3.72 -7.49 2.43
CA SER A 102 -3.42 -7.87 1.05
C SER A 102 -2.85 -9.28 0.95
N SER A 103 -1.94 -9.64 1.86
CA SER A 103 -1.34 -10.98 1.91
C SER A 103 -2.39 -12.05 2.26
N LEU A 104 -3.28 -11.78 3.22
CA LEU A 104 -4.36 -12.69 3.57
C LEU A 104 -5.38 -12.84 2.43
N MET A 105 -5.73 -11.74 1.75
CA MET A 105 -6.61 -11.78 0.58
C MET A 105 -5.99 -12.55 -0.58
N ALA A 106 -4.71 -12.33 -0.87
CA ALA A 106 -4.01 -13.06 -1.92
C ALA A 106 -3.99 -14.57 -1.64
N ALA A 107 -3.65 -14.97 -0.41
CA ALA A 107 -3.69 -16.37 0.00
C ALA A 107 -5.10 -16.98 -0.10
N GLY A 108 -6.14 -16.22 0.29
CA GLY A 108 -7.53 -16.64 0.14
C GLY A 108 -7.94 -16.82 -1.32
N PHE A 109 -7.58 -15.88 -2.20
CA PHE A 109 -7.84 -15.97 -3.63
C PHE A 109 -7.09 -17.14 -4.27
N ASP A 110 -5.80 -17.34 -3.95
CA ASP A 110 -5.04 -18.49 -4.43
C ASP A 110 -5.71 -19.81 -4.02
N TYR A 111 -6.17 -19.91 -2.77
CA TYR A 111 -6.90 -21.09 -2.31
C TYR A 111 -8.17 -21.33 -3.15
N THR A 112 -8.96 -20.29 -3.42
CA THR A 112 -10.17 -20.43 -4.25
C THR A 112 -9.87 -20.79 -5.69
N VAL A 113 -8.82 -20.24 -6.30
CA VAL A 113 -8.45 -20.51 -7.69
C VAL A 113 -7.98 -21.96 -7.85
N VAL A 114 -7.15 -22.44 -6.93
CA VAL A 114 -6.64 -23.81 -6.99
C VAL A 114 -7.73 -24.84 -6.66
N HIS A 115 -8.50 -24.65 -5.58
CA HIS A 115 -9.40 -25.69 -5.08
C HIS A 115 -10.82 -25.64 -5.67
N TRP A 116 -11.33 -24.46 -6.04
CA TRP A 116 -12.71 -24.33 -6.51
C TRP A 116 -12.77 -24.16 -8.03
N ILE A 117 -11.82 -23.43 -8.61
CA ILE A 117 -11.73 -23.25 -10.07
C ILE A 117 -10.92 -24.39 -10.71
N GLY A 118 -10.05 -25.07 -9.95
CA GLY A 118 -9.25 -26.20 -10.45
C GLY A 118 -8.15 -25.76 -11.42
N LEU A 119 -7.70 -24.51 -11.33
CA LEU A 119 -6.76 -23.94 -12.27
C LEU A 119 -5.33 -24.31 -11.85
N ASP A 120 -4.69 -25.19 -12.63
CA ASP A 120 -3.31 -25.59 -12.39
C ASP A 120 -2.34 -24.47 -12.82
N TYR A 121 -1.61 -23.96 -11.84
CA TYR A 121 -0.63 -22.91 -12.04
C TYR A 121 0.67 -23.38 -12.72
N GLU A 122 0.89 -24.69 -12.87
CA GLU A 122 1.96 -25.20 -13.72
C GLU A 122 1.63 -25.06 -15.20
N ILE A 123 0.35 -25.21 -15.55
CA ILE A 123 -0.14 -25.05 -16.93
C ILE A 123 -0.31 -23.56 -17.27
N TYR A 124 -0.80 -22.76 -16.32
CA TYR A 124 -1.04 -21.32 -16.50
C TYR A 124 -0.27 -20.48 -15.47
N PRO A 125 1.05 -20.29 -15.65
CA PRO A 125 1.89 -19.57 -14.69
C PRO A 125 1.46 -18.12 -14.48
N LEU A 126 0.83 -17.49 -15.48
CA LEU A 126 0.30 -16.12 -15.38
C LEU A 126 -0.86 -16.00 -14.37
N ALA A 127 -1.60 -17.08 -14.11
CA ALA A 127 -2.73 -17.05 -13.18
C ALA A 127 -2.28 -16.77 -11.74
N LYS A 128 -1.02 -17.10 -11.37
CA LYS A 128 -0.42 -16.78 -10.06
C LYS A 128 -0.41 -15.28 -9.74
N TYR A 129 -0.46 -14.41 -10.74
CA TYR A 129 -0.45 -12.95 -10.54
C TYR A 129 -1.85 -12.35 -10.39
N ILE A 130 -2.91 -13.09 -10.76
CA ILE A 130 -4.28 -12.58 -10.72
C ILE A 130 -4.71 -12.33 -9.27
N ALA A 131 -4.47 -13.29 -8.38
CA ALA A 131 -4.86 -13.17 -6.97
C ALA A 131 -4.20 -11.96 -6.26
N PRO A 132 -2.86 -11.78 -6.30
CA PRO A 132 -2.21 -10.60 -5.74
C PRO A 132 -2.66 -9.28 -6.38
N PHE A 133 -2.91 -9.28 -7.69
CA PHE A 133 -3.37 -8.11 -8.42
C PHE A 133 -4.78 -7.70 -7.98
N LEU A 134 -5.72 -8.64 -7.92
CA LEU A 134 -7.10 -8.38 -7.48
C LEU A 134 -7.15 -7.92 -6.02
N ALA A 135 -6.40 -8.57 -5.13
CA ALA A 135 -6.28 -8.14 -3.73
C ALA A 135 -5.78 -6.70 -3.64
N SER A 136 -4.72 -6.37 -4.40
CA SER A 136 -4.16 -5.02 -4.43
C SER A 136 -5.14 -3.99 -4.99
N ALA A 137 -5.83 -4.29 -6.09
CA ALA A 137 -6.77 -3.40 -6.76
C ALA A 137 -7.97 -3.06 -5.85
N LEU A 138 -8.53 -4.06 -5.16
CA LEU A 138 -9.64 -3.88 -4.22
C LEU A 138 -9.24 -3.03 -3.00
N LEU A 139 -7.98 -3.13 -2.58
CA LEU A 139 -7.47 -2.38 -1.43
C LEU A 139 -7.10 -0.92 -1.74
N ILE A 140 -6.96 -0.52 -3.01
CA ILE A 140 -6.63 0.88 -3.35
C ILE A 140 -7.70 1.87 -2.82
N PRO A 141 -9.01 1.68 -3.07
CA PRO A 141 -10.07 2.50 -2.48
C PRO A 141 -10.03 2.55 -0.96
N VAL A 142 -9.85 1.39 -0.32
CA VAL A 142 -9.84 1.26 1.15
C VAL A 142 -8.65 2.00 1.73
N ALA A 143 -7.46 1.82 1.15
CA ALA A 143 -6.24 2.50 1.57
C ALA A 143 -6.33 4.02 1.40
N TYR A 144 -6.92 4.49 0.29
CA TYR A 144 -7.17 5.92 0.07
C TYR A 144 -8.05 6.50 1.18
N LEU A 145 -9.16 5.84 1.51
CA LEU A 145 -10.08 6.29 2.56
C LEU A 145 -9.41 6.29 3.93
N ALA A 146 -8.69 5.22 4.27
CA ALA A 146 -7.97 5.09 5.54
C ALA A 146 -6.95 6.24 5.70
N LEU A 147 -6.14 6.51 4.68
CA LEU A 147 -5.19 7.61 4.72
C LEU A 147 -5.88 8.96 4.80
N ASN A 148 -6.94 9.18 4.01
CA ASN A 148 -7.70 10.43 4.08
C ASN A 148 -8.24 10.70 5.50
N ILE A 149 -8.72 9.65 6.19
CA ILE A 149 -9.17 9.73 7.58
C ILE A 149 -8.00 10.06 8.51
N VAL A 150 -6.86 9.37 8.38
CA VAL A 150 -5.67 9.59 9.21
C VAL A 150 -5.15 11.02 9.05
N PHE A 151 -4.94 11.49 7.82
CA PHE A 151 -4.44 12.83 7.53
C PHE A 151 -5.39 13.92 8.04
N LYS A 152 -6.72 13.72 7.96
CA LYS A 152 -7.71 14.67 8.48
C LYS A 152 -7.71 14.68 10.01
N LYS A 153 -7.90 13.53 10.65
CA LYS A 153 -8.03 13.42 12.11
C LYS A 153 -6.79 13.90 12.85
N THR A 154 -5.60 13.58 12.34
CA THR A 154 -4.34 14.02 12.96
C THR A 154 -4.08 15.51 12.82
N SER A 155 -4.54 16.13 11.72
CA SER A 155 -4.50 17.59 11.56
C SER A 155 -5.44 18.28 12.55
N ASP A 156 -6.67 17.77 12.71
CA ASP A 156 -7.69 18.33 13.60
C ASP A 156 -7.27 18.25 15.08
N ILE A 157 -6.63 17.15 15.51
CA ILE A 157 -6.13 17.00 16.88
C ILE A 157 -5.11 18.09 17.22
N LYS A 158 -4.16 18.36 16.31
CA LYS A 158 -3.14 19.39 16.55
C LYS A 158 -3.72 20.81 16.51
N GLU A 159 -4.70 21.06 15.64
CA GLU A 159 -5.41 22.34 15.62
C GLU A 159 -6.16 22.59 16.95
N ASN A 160 -6.81 21.56 17.51
CA ASN A 160 -7.49 21.67 18.79
C ASN A 160 -6.52 21.83 19.98
N GLN A 161 -5.39 21.12 19.98
CA GLN A 161 -4.34 21.32 20.99
C GLN A 161 -3.78 22.74 20.96
N ASN A 162 -3.56 23.31 19.77
CA ASN A 162 -3.11 24.70 19.64
C ASN A 162 -4.17 25.72 20.12
N LYS A 163 -5.47 25.41 19.97
CA LYS A 163 -6.57 26.28 20.44
C LYS A 163 -6.82 26.21 21.95
N GLN A 164 -6.47 25.09 22.59
CA GLN A 164 -6.61 24.89 24.04
C GLN A 164 -5.36 25.30 24.83
N GLY A 165 -4.25 25.62 24.14
CA GLY A 165 -2.99 26.07 24.71
C GLY A 165 -2.78 27.59 24.68
N VAL A 166 -3.87 28.38 24.64
CA VAL A 166 -3.89 29.82 24.95
C VAL A 166 -4.58 30.00 26.29
#